data_AF-A0A6P7UA50-F1
#
_entry.id   AF-A0A6P7UA50-F1
#
_cell.length_a   1.000
_cell.length_b   1.000
_cell.length_c   1.000
_cell.angle_alpha   90.00
_cell.angle_beta   90.00
_cell.angle_gamma   90.00
#
_symmetry.space_group_name_H-M   'P 1'
#
loop_
_entity.id
_entity.type
_entity.pdbx_description
1 polymer ?
#
loop_
_entity_poly.entity_id
_entity_poly.type
_entity_poly.pdbx_seq_one_letter_code
_entity_poly.pdbx_strand_id
1 'polypeptide(L)'
;MPKGVGRKVRSKHSYRYNVNRRQENKKRKKVPSIDCALIKKFWNKGKSSQSNFEDMGLCFNPNKTLPIPSVKDIMGYRSLEAETMEVDKTKKPPRKDFVVKGLEEEANSAGKRPKSMAEEDVKYCILMMEKYGEDYEKMARDYRNYYQDTPNQIKKKINKFKNMEKQYKKYLASRNSEKATTEIDTATKTEMEIETEAQS
;
A
#
# COMPACT_ATOMS: atom_id res chain seq x y z
N MET A 1 -6.08 47.76 54.17
CA MET A 1 -5.93 46.46 54.86
C MET A 1 -4.97 45.58 54.07
N PRO A 2 -3.92 44.99 54.67
CA PRO A 2 -3.01 44.11 53.93
C PRO A 2 -3.67 42.74 53.72
N LYS A 3 -3.73 42.27 52.46
CA LYS A 3 -4.25 40.94 52.12
C LYS A 3 -3.25 39.89 52.61
N GLY A 4 -3.67 39.06 53.57
CA GLY A 4 -2.84 38.01 54.16
C GLY A 4 -2.33 37.03 53.10
N VAL A 5 -1.02 36.84 53.05
CA VAL A 5 -0.38 35.84 52.19
C VAL A 5 -0.69 34.46 52.78
N GLY A 6 -1.57 33.71 52.11
CA GLY A 6 -1.93 32.35 52.53
C GLY A 6 -0.69 31.45 52.67
N ARG A 7 -0.60 30.75 53.79
CA ARG A 7 0.52 29.84 54.11
C ARG A 7 0.54 28.69 53.09
N LYS A 8 1.60 28.58 52.27
CA LYS A 8 1.78 27.43 51.35
C LYS A 8 1.83 26.13 52.14
N VAL A 9 0.71 25.40 52.17
CA VAL A 9 0.66 24.05 52.74
C VAL A 9 1.46 23.15 51.80
N ARG A 10 2.60 22.62 52.26
CA ARG A 10 3.34 21.59 51.51
C ARG A 10 2.41 20.39 51.35
N SER A 11 2.08 20.03 50.11
CA SER A 11 1.35 18.80 49.79
C SER A 11 2.02 17.64 50.51
N LYS A 12 1.30 16.96 51.41
CA LYS A 12 1.79 15.76 52.07
C LYS A 12 1.88 14.67 50.99
N HIS A 13 3.09 14.39 50.51
CA HIS A 13 3.33 13.22 49.68
C HIS A 13 3.02 11.97 50.49
N SER A 14 1.85 11.38 50.27
CA SER A 14 1.50 10.09 50.85
C SER A 14 2.32 9.01 50.16
N TYR A 15 3.10 8.28 50.94
CA TYR A 15 3.82 7.12 50.44
C TYR A 15 2.81 5.98 50.22
N ARG A 16 2.62 5.57 48.96
CA ARG A 16 1.75 4.44 48.62
C ARG A 16 2.51 3.14 48.84
N TYR A 17 2.21 2.42 49.93
CA TYR A 17 2.85 1.15 50.27
C TYR A 17 2.65 0.05 49.22
N ASN A 18 1.55 0.09 48.48
CA ASN A 18 1.21 -0.90 47.45
C ASN A 18 1.97 -0.69 46.12
N VAL A 19 2.74 0.39 45.98
CA VAL A 19 3.43 0.72 44.74
C VAL A 19 4.93 0.54 44.90
N ASN A 20 5.47 -0.49 44.26
CA ASN A 20 6.91 -0.66 44.17
C ASN A 20 7.51 0.30 43.12
N ARG A 21 7.87 1.51 43.57
CA ARG A 21 8.44 2.57 42.72
C ARG A 21 9.69 2.13 41.95
N ARG A 22 10.48 1.19 42.48
CA ARG A 22 11.66 0.65 41.77
C ARG A 22 11.24 -0.16 40.56
N GLN A 23 10.24 -1.03 40.70
CA GLN A 23 9.70 -1.80 39.57
C GLN A 23 8.98 -0.92 38.56
N GLU A 24 8.21 0.06 39.03
CA GLU A 24 7.55 1.03 38.16
C GLU A 24 8.57 1.85 37.35
N ASN A 25 9.66 2.30 37.98
CA ASN A 25 10.75 2.97 37.28
C ASN A 25 11.45 2.05 36.26
N LYS A 26 11.62 0.76 36.55
CA LYS A 26 12.13 -0.21 35.55
C LYS A 26 11.18 -0.33 34.36
N LYS A 27 9.86 -0.38 34.60
CA LYS A 27 8.84 -0.40 33.53
C LYS A 27 8.87 0.90 32.70
N ARG A 28 8.96 2.05 33.37
CA ARG A 28 9.03 3.37 32.70
C ARG A 28 10.31 3.55 31.87
N LYS A 29 11.42 2.94 32.28
CA LYS A 29 12.71 2.96 31.57
C LYS A 29 12.83 1.86 30.52
N LYS A 30 11.90 0.90 30.47
CA LYS A 30 11.92 -0.18 29.48
C LYS A 30 11.63 0.44 28.11
N VAL A 31 12.57 0.29 27.20
CA VAL A 31 12.41 0.72 25.81
C VAL A 31 11.53 -0.27 25.05
N PRO A 32 10.62 0.21 24.17
CA PRO A 32 9.87 -0.68 23.28
C PRO A 32 10.82 -1.35 22.27
N SER A 33 10.42 -2.51 21.75
CA SER A 33 11.05 -3.05 20.53
C SER A 33 10.59 -2.19 19.37
N ILE A 34 11.54 -1.59 18.64
CA ILE A 34 11.26 -0.72 17.51
C ILE A 34 11.83 -1.40 16.27
N ASP A 35 10.95 -1.75 15.33
CA ASP A 35 11.33 -2.47 14.11
C ASP A 35 11.87 -1.51 13.03
N CYS A 36 11.29 -0.32 12.92
CA CYS A 36 11.74 0.70 11.98
C CYS A 36 13.16 1.20 12.32
N ALA A 37 14.08 1.04 11.38
CA ALA A 37 15.48 1.42 11.55
C ALA A 37 15.68 2.93 11.77
N LEU A 38 14.93 3.77 11.06
CA LEU A 38 14.99 5.23 11.18
C LEU A 38 14.62 5.68 12.59
N ILE A 39 13.46 5.24 13.10
CA ILE A 39 13.00 5.59 14.44
C ILE A 39 13.96 5.06 15.50
N LYS A 40 14.44 3.82 15.34
CA LYS A 40 15.38 3.18 16.27
C LYS A 40 16.69 3.94 16.38
N LYS A 41 17.23 4.45 15.26
CA LYS A 41 18.48 5.22 15.21
C LYS A 41 18.38 6.53 16.01
N PHE A 42 17.23 7.20 15.94
CA PHE A 42 17.04 8.51 16.57
C PHE A 42 16.35 8.45 17.94
N TRP A 43 16.13 7.24 18.48
CA TRP A 43 15.50 7.02 19.78
C TRP A 43 16.45 7.34 20.94
N ASN A 44 16.06 8.29 21.81
CA ASN A 44 16.85 8.63 23.00
C ASN A 44 16.34 7.85 24.23
N LYS A 45 17.17 6.96 24.78
CA LYS A 45 16.85 6.16 25.98
C LYS A 45 16.67 7.00 27.27
N GLY A 46 17.19 8.22 27.30
CA GLY A 46 17.08 9.14 28.44
C GLY A 46 15.77 9.94 28.48
N LYS A 47 14.99 9.94 27.40
CA LYS A 47 13.70 10.65 27.30
C LYS A 47 12.52 9.68 27.41
N SER A 48 11.34 10.22 27.74
CA SER A 48 10.10 9.46 27.68
C SER A 48 9.75 9.11 26.24
N SER A 49 9.04 8.00 26.02
CA SER A 49 8.56 7.61 24.70
C SER A 49 7.76 8.72 24.03
N GLN A 50 6.88 9.38 24.78
CA GLN A 50 6.08 10.51 24.30
C GLN A 50 6.97 11.66 23.80
N SER A 51 7.97 12.08 24.58
CA SER A 51 8.87 13.16 24.16
C SER A 51 9.73 12.76 22.96
N ASN A 52 10.10 11.47 22.82
CA ASN A 52 10.81 10.99 21.64
C ASN A 52 9.96 11.07 20.38
N PHE A 53 8.68 10.68 20.44
CA PHE A 53 7.78 10.81 19.29
C PHE A 53 7.53 12.27 18.94
N GLU A 54 7.25 13.12 19.94
CA GLU A 54 7.09 14.57 19.74
C GLU A 54 8.33 15.22 19.14
N ASP A 55 9.54 14.84 19.59
CA ASP A 55 10.81 15.31 19.01
C ASP A 55 10.95 14.93 17.53
N MET A 56 10.44 13.76 17.12
CA MET A 56 10.45 13.27 15.74
C MET A 56 9.30 13.80 14.89
N GLY A 57 8.31 14.49 15.48
CA GLY A 57 7.10 14.92 14.76
C GLY A 57 6.03 13.81 14.63
N LEU A 58 6.11 12.77 15.45
CA LEU A 58 5.17 11.65 15.49
C LEU A 58 4.21 11.77 16.68
N CYS A 59 3.01 11.21 16.55
CA CYS A 59 2.07 11.12 17.66
C CYS A 59 2.36 9.91 18.57
N PHE A 60 2.25 10.09 19.90
CA PHE A 60 2.34 8.97 20.84
C PHE A 60 1.00 8.23 21.00
N ASN A 61 -0.13 8.95 20.95
CA ASN A 61 -1.46 8.37 21.07
C ASN A 61 -2.38 8.95 19.98
N PRO A 62 -2.81 8.13 19.00
CA PRO A 62 -3.60 8.61 17.86
C PRO A 62 -4.98 9.12 18.27
N ASN A 63 -5.64 8.48 19.24
CA ASN A 63 -6.99 8.86 19.67
C ASN A 63 -7.04 10.21 20.38
N LYS A 64 -5.90 10.66 20.94
CA LYS A 64 -5.78 11.99 21.55
C LYS A 64 -5.45 13.05 20.51
N THR A 65 -4.63 12.73 19.52
CA THR A 65 -4.24 13.68 18.48
C THR A 65 -5.32 13.85 17.41
N LEU A 66 -6.07 12.78 17.12
CA LEU A 66 -7.17 12.73 16.17
C LEU A 66 -8.40 12.15 16.89
N PRO A 67 -9.10 12.94 17.70
CA PRO A 67 -10.30 12.47 18.38
C PRO A 67 -11.37 12.13 17.36
N ILE A 68 -11.89 10.90 17.42
CA ILE A 68 -13.03 10.48 16.59
C ILE A 68 -14.28 11.16 17.17
N PRO A 69 -15.03 11.94 16.37
CA PRO A 69 -16.23 12.60 16.86
C PRO A 69 -17.27 11.55 17.24
N SER A 70 -17.92 11.74 18.39
CA SER A 70 -19.02 10.87 18.79
C SER A 70 -20.27 11.18 17.97
N VAL A 71 -21.21 10.23 17.88
CA VAL A 71 -22.49 10.43 17.16
C VAL A 71 -23.24 11.69 17.65
N LYS A 72 -23.10 12.05 18.94
CA LYS A 72 -23.67 13.28 19.51
C LYS A 72 -22.98 14.56 19.02
N ASP A 73 -21.67 14.48 18.75
CA ASP A 73 -20.88 15.57 18.20
C ASP A 73 -21.19 15.76 16.71
N ILE A 74 -21.40 14.67 15.98
CA ILE A 74 -21.82 14.67 14.57
C ILE A 74 -23.26 15.19 14.42
N MET A 75 -24.16 14.79 15.33
CA MET A 75 -25.56 15.25 15.35
C MET A 75 -25.76 16.63 15.99
N GLY A 76 -24.69 17.36 16.32
CA GLY A 76 -24.79 18.76 16.77
C GLY A 76 -25.44 18.98 18.15
N TYR A 77 -25.59 17.92 18.96
CA TYR A 77 -26.14 18.04 20.32
C TYR A 77 -25.14 18.59 21.34
N ARG A 78 -23.86 18.71 20.98
CA ARG A 78 -22.87 19.46 21.74
C ARG A 78 -22.81 20.87 21.17
N SER A 79 -23.26 21.85 21.95
CA SER A 79 -23.28 23.27 21.57
C SER A 79 -21.95 23.67 20.94
N LEU A 80 -22.09 24.27 19.77
CA LEU A 80 -21.04 24.72 18.87
C LEU A 80 -20.40 25.99 19.46
N GLU A 81 -19.75 25.90 20.62
CA GLU A 81 -18.54 26.68 20.82
C GLU A 81 -17.51 26.04 19.91
N ALA A 82 -17.42 26.59 18.70
CA ALA A 82 -16.36 26.32 17.77
C ALA A 82 -15.02 26.62 18.45
N GLU A 83 -14.50 25.67 19.22
CA GLU A 83 -13.14 25.22 18.98
C GLU A 83 -13.14 24.72 17.54
N THR A 84 -13.07 25.67 16.59
CA THR A 84 -12.25 25.48 15.40
C THR A 84 -11.06 24.68 15.86
N MET A 85 -10.68 23.61 15.17
CA MET A 85 -9.44 22.89 15.44
C MET A 85 -8.31 23.92 15.42
N GLU A 86 -8.10 24.60 16.54
CA GLU A 86 -6.99 25.46 16.81
C GLU A 86 -5.90 24.43 16.92
N VAL A 87 -5.26 24.19 15.78
CA VAL A 87 -3.92 23.65 15.77
C VAL A 87 -3.18 24.54 16.74
N ASP A 88 -2.99 24.07 17.98
CA ASP A 88 -2.30 24.78 19.04
C ASP A 88 -1.03 25.38 18.43
N LYS A 89 -1.07 26.66 18.00
CA LYS A 89 0.05 27.34 17.35
C LYS A 89 1.22 27.53 18.31
N THR A 90 1.05 27.08 19.56
CA THR A 90 2.01 27.06 20.66
C THR A 90 2.91 25.82 20.66
N LYS A 91 2.64 24.80 19.84
CA LYS A 91 3.50 23.62 19.74
C LYS A 91 4.78 23.97 19.00
N LYS A 92 5.90 23.86 19.71
CA LYS A 92 7.24 24.05 19.16
C LYS A 92 7.42 23.12 17.95
N PRO A 93 8.09 23.57 16.87
CA PRO A 93 8.40 22.70 15.76
C PRO A 93 9.18 21.48 16.27
N PRO A 94 8.98 20.29 15.66
CA PRO A 94 9.71 19.12 16.09
C PRO A 94 11.21 19.33 15.85
N ARG A 95 12.04 18.62 16.61
CA ARG A 95 13.50 18.80 16.58
C ARG A 95 14.16 17.94 15.51
N LYS A 96 13.47 16.88 15.07
CA LYS A 96 13.99 15.80 14.23
C LYS A 96 13.05 15.51 13.06
N ASP A 97 12.58 16.55 12.39
CA ASP A 97 11.59 16.48 11.29
C ASP A 97 12.05 15.64 10.11
N PHE A 98 13.36 15.51 9.92
CA PHE A 98 13.95 14.65 8.89
C PHE A 98 13.55 13.18 9.05
N VAL A 99 13.18 12.72 10.25
CA VAL A 99 12.71 11.35 10.47
C VAL A 99 11.38 11.14 9.77
N VAL A 100 10.45 12.09 9.87
CA VAL A 100 9.15 12.02 9.19
C VAL A 100 9.34 12.07 7.68
N LYS A 101 10.18 12.98 7.18
CA LYS A 101 10.49 13.05 5.74
C LYS A 101 11.05 11.74 5.20
N GLY A 102 12.00 11.13 5.90
CA GLY A 102 12.57 9.84 5.50
C GLY A 102 11.54 8.69 5.53
N LEU A 103 10.60 8.70 6.47
CA LEU A 103 9.50 7.73 6.53
C LEU A 103 8.49 7.93 5.39
N GLU A 104 8.18 9.19 5.04
CA GLU A 104 7.31 9.53 3.91
C GLU A 104 7.95 9.08 2.59
N GLU A 105 9.24 9.33 2.40
CA GLU A 105 10.01 8.86 1.24
C GLU A 105 10.02 7.32 1.16
N GLU A 106 10.31 6.63 2.27
CA GLU A 106 10.29 5.17 2.33
C GLU A 106 8.90 4.61 1.98
N ALA A 107 7.84 5.18 2.54
CA ALA A 107 6.46 4.78 2.26
C ALA A 107 6.06 5.04 0.79
N ASN A 108 6.48 6.16 0.22
CA ASN A 108 6.24 6.49 -1.19
C ASN A 108 7.04 5.60 -2.14
N SER A 109 8.23 5.17 -1.72
CA SER A 109 9.10 4.28 -2.50
C SER A 109 8.62 2.84 -2.55
N ALA A 110 7.74 2.42 -1.62
CA ALA A 110 7.25 1.05 -1.52
C ALA A 110 6.62 0.60 -2.85
N GLY A 111 7.40 -0.18 -3.61
CA GLY A 111 7.04 -0.60 -4.96
C GLY A 111 5.77 -1.45 -4.96
N LYS A 112 4.82 -1.11 -5.84
CA LYS A 112 3.67 -1.98 -6.10
C LYS A 112 4.20 -3.31 -6.65
N ARG A 113 3.73 -4.42 -6.07
CA ARG A 113 4.04 -5.76 -6.60
C ARG A 113 3.67 -5.80 -8.09
N PRO A 114 4.53 -6.36 -8.97
CA PRO A 114 4.20 -6.45 -10.38
C PRO A 114 2.91 -7.25 -10.55
N LYS A 115 2.00 -6.74 -11.37
CA LYS A 115 0.77 -7.46 -11.72
C LYS A 115 1.18 -8.72 -12.48
N SER A 116 0.71 -9.88 -12.01
CA SER A 116 0.93 -11.17 -12.66
C SER A 116 -0.37 -11.97 -12.65
N MET A 117 -0.57 -12.79 -13.68
CA MET A 117 -1.67 -13.74 -13.83
C MET A 117 -1.12 -15.16 -13.72
N ALA A 118 -1.97 -16.11 -13.34
CA ALA A 118 -1.63 -17.53 -13.39
C ALA A 118 -1.30 -17.97 -14.83
N GLU A 119 -0.40 -18.93 -14.99
CA GLU A 119 0.03 -19.36 -16.32
C GLU A 119 -1.08 -20.00 -17.14
N GLU A 120 -2.00 -20.72 -16.50
CA GLU A 120 -3.17 -21.34 -17.14
C GLU A 120 -4.13 -20.30 -17.69
N ASP A 121 -4.43 -19.26 -16.91
CA ASP A 121 -5.26 -18.14 -17.35
C ASP A 121 -4.63 -17.39 -18.53
N VAL A 122 -3.29 -17.27 -18.56
CA VAL A 122 -2.55 -16.67 -19.68
C VAL A 122 -2.71 -17.53 -20.94
N LYS A 123 -2.49 -18.85 -20.83
CA LYS A 123 -2.66 -19.78 -21.95
C LYS A 123 -4.09 -19.74 -22.49
N TYR A 124 -5.07 -19.69 -21.60
CA TYR A 124 -6.48 -19.53 -21.96
C TYR A 124 -6.73 -18.23 -22.73
N CYS A 125 -6.23 -17.09 -22.24
CA CYS A 125 -6.39 -15.80 -22.91
C CYS A 125 -5.75 -15.79 -24.30
N ILE A 126 -4.52 -16.33 -24.43
CA ILE A 126 -3.80 -16.43 -25.71
C ILE A 126 -4.63 -17.23 -26.72
N LEU A 127 -5.08 -18.42 -26.34
CA LEU A 127 -5.84 -19.30 -27.22
C LEU A 127 -7.17 -18.67 -27.66
N MET A 128 -7.86 -17.98 -26.75
CA MET A 128 -9.11 -17.27 -27.08
C MET A 128 -8.85 -16.11 -28.04
N MET A 129 -7.77 -15.34 -27.83
CA MET A 129 -7.39 -14.24 -28.70
C MET A 129 -6.98 -14.71 -30.10
N GLU A 130 -6.29 -15.84 -30.22
CA GLU A 130 -5.87 -16.40 -31.52
C GLU A 130 -7.04 -16.96 -32.32
N LYS A 131 -7.97 -17.66 -31.65
CA LYS A 131 -9.08 -18.35 -32.33
C LYS A 131 -10.25 -17.41 -32.67
N TYR A 132 -10.59 -16.50 -31.76
CA TYR A 132 -11.81 -15.68 -31.87
C TYR A 132 -11.55 -14.18 -31.94
N GLY A 133 -10.32 -13.72 -31.72
CA GLY A 133 -9.98 -12.29 -31.78
C GLY A 133 -10.66 -11.48 -30.68
N GLU A 134 -11.69 -10.71 -31.03
CA GLU A 134 -12.46 -9.85 -30.11
C GLU A 134 -13.93 -10.28 -29.94
N ASP A 135 -14.32 -11.43 -30.52
CA ASP A 135 -15.68 -11.97 -30.41
C ASP A 135 -15.92 -12.70 -29.08
N TYR A 136 -16.19 -11.95 -28.02
CA TYR A 136 -16.36 -12.51 -26.66
C TYR A 136 -17.56 -13.46 -26.50
N GLU A 137 -18.61 -13.30 -27.31
CA GLU A 137 -19.76 -14.20 -27.28
C GLU A 137 -19.40 -15.60 -27.81
N LYS A 138 -18.54 -15.67 -28.82
CA LYS A 138 -18.03 -16.94 -29.36
C LYS A 138 -17.06 -17.60 -28.38
N MET A 139 -16.22 -16.80 -27.70
CA MET A 139 -15.33 -17.32 -26.65
C MET A 139 -16.11 -17.95 -25.51
N ALA A 140 -17.23 -17.35 -25.10
CA ALA A 140 -18.06 -17.90 -24.03
C ALA A 140 -18.68 -19.26 -24.38
N ARG A 141 -18.95 -19.49 -25.68
CA ARG A 141 -19.49 -20.75 -26.22
C ARG A 141 -18.41 -21.80 -26.55
N ASP A 142 -17.12 -21.47 -26.42
CA ASP A 142 -16.04 -22.43 -26.68
C ASP A 142 -16.00 -23.51 -25.58
N TYR A 143 -15.74 -24.75 -25.99
CA TYR A 143 -15.69 -25.90 -25.08
C TYR A 143 -14.59 -25.79 -24.02
N ARG A 144 -13.54 -25.02 -24.27
CA ARG A 144 -12.42 -24.79 -23.34
C ARG A 144 -12.77 -23.78 -22.25
N ASN A 145 -13.90 -23.06 -22.39
CA ASN A 145 -14.48 -22.28 -21.32
C ASN A 145 -15.13 -23.19 -20.27
N TYR A 146 -14.32 -24.01 -19.60
CA TYR A 146 -14.77 -25.04 -18.66
C TYR A 146 -15.58 -24.45 -17.49
N TYR A 147 -15.15 -23.29 -16.99
CA TYR A 147 -15.80 -22.58 -15.90
C TYR A 147 -17.02 -21.75 -16.33
N GLN A 148 -17.41 -21.84 -17.61
CA GLN A 148 -18.58 -21.14 -18.15
C GLN A 148 -18.53 -19.63 -17.88
N ASP A 149 -17.35 -19.02 -18.05
CA ASP A 149 -17.18 -17.58 -17.92
C ASP A 149 -18.13 -16.86 -18.88
N THR A 150 -18.82 -15.85 -18.36
CA THR A 150 -19.65 -14.94 -19.17
C THR A 150 -18.77 -14.13 -20.14
N PRO A 151 -19.31 -13.64 -21.27
CA PRO A 151 -18.55 -12.83 -22.23
C PRO A 151 -17.83 -11.63 -21.57
N ASN A 152 -18.46 -11.00 -20.58
CA ASN A 152 -17.89 -9.89 -19.83
C ASN A 152 -16.75 -10.30 -18.91
N GLN A 153 -16.80 -11.50 -18.31
CA GLN A 153 -15.70 -12.04 -17.51
C GLN A 153 -14.50 -12.37 -18.39
N ILE A 154 -14.72 -12.98 -19.56
CA ILE A 154 -13.66 -13.26 -20.54
C ILE A 154 -13.02 -11.95 -21.01
N LYS A 155 -13.83 -10.94 -21.34
CA LYS A 155 -13.33 -9.59 -21.69
C LYS A 155 -12.47 -8.99 -20.57
N LYS A 156 -12.89 -9.10 -19.30
CA LYS A 156 -12.10 -8.65 -18.16
C LYS A 156 -10.78 -9.42 -18.01
N LYS A 157 -10.78 -10.74 -18.22
CA LYS A 157 -9.58 -11.57 -18.19
C LYS A 157 -8.60 -11.16 -19.30
N ILE A 158 -9.07 -11.01 -20.53
CA ILE A 158 -8.25 -10.57 -21.67
C ILE A 158 -7.72 -9.14 -21.46
N ASN A 159 -8.54 -8.21 -20.97
CA ASN A 159 -8.09 -6.86 -20.67
C ASN A 159 -7.05 -6.84 -19.55
N LYS A 160 -7.23 -7.69 -18.53
CA LYS A 160 -6.25 -7.87 -17.46
C LYS A 160 -4.94 -8.42 -18.04
N PHE A 161 -4.99 -9.37 -18.96
CA PHE A 161 -3.82 -9.90 -19.67
C PHE A 161 -3.11 -8.84 -20.53
N LYS A 162 -3.84 -8.06 -21.35
CA LYS A 162 -3.28 -6.94 -22.14
C LYS A 162 -2.60 -5.88 -21.26
N ASN A 163 -3.14 -5.62 -20.07
CA ASN A 163 -2.55 -4.67 -19.09
C ASN A 163 -1.32 -5.24 -18.37
N MET A 164 -1.02 -6.53 -18.50
CA MET A 164 0.18 -7.13 -17.91
C MET A 164 1.34 -7.09 -18.88
N GLU A 165 2.16 -6.06 -18.75
CA GLU A 165 3.28 -5.83 -19.66
C GLU A 165 4.23 -7.02 -19.81
N LYS A 166 4.61 -7.69 -18.70
CA LYS A 166 5.58 -8.79 -18.76
C LYS A 166 5.09 -9.97 -19.61
N GLN A 167 3.86 -10.42 -19.35
CA GLN A 167 3.28 -11.58 -20.03
C GLN A 167 2.83 -11.23 -21.45
N TYR A 168 2.25 -10.04 -21.65
CA TYR A 168 1.81 -9.59 -22.97
C TYR A 168 3.00 -9.34 -23.91
N LYS A 169 4.10 -8.75 -23.42
CA LYS A 169 5.35 -8.59 -24.21
C LYS A 169 5.91 -9.94 -24.64
N LYS A 170 5.89 -10.95 -23.76
CA LYS A 170 6.30 -12.32 -24.09
C LYS A 170 5.44 -12.91 -25.21
N TYR A 171 4.12 -12.73 -25.13
CA TYR A 171 3.18 -13.16 -26.17
C TYR A 171 3.38 -12.43 -27.51
N LEU A 172 3.59 -11.12 -27.51
CA LEU A 172 3.87 -10.38 -28.74
C LEU A 172 5.17 -10.84 -29.41
N ALA A 173 6.20 -11.16 -28.61
CA ALA A 173 7.44 -11.70 -29.13
C ALA A 173 7.23 -13.06 -29.81
N SER A 174 6.49 -13.99 -29.19
CA SER A 174 6.20 -15.30 -29.80
C SER A 174 5.35 -15.17 -31.06
N ARG A 175 4.32 -14.33 -31.03
CA ARG A 175 3.45 -14.11 -32.19
C ARG A 175 4.19 -13.50 -33.38
N ASN A 176 5.12 -12.57 -33.13
CA ASN A 176 5.92 -11.98 -34.21
C ASN A 176 6.90 -13.00 -34.81
N SER A 177 7.48 -13.90 -34.01
CA SER A 177 8.33 -14.97 -34.53
C SER A 177 7.54 -15.97 -35.38
N GLU A 178 6.33 -16.35 -34.95
CA GLU A 178 5.48 -17.30 -35.69
C GLU A 178 5.03 -16.74 -37.05
N LYS A 179 4.73 -15.45 -37.13
CA LYS A 179 4.42 -14.79 -38.41
C LYS A 179 5.61 -14.80 -39.36
N ALA A 180 6.81 -14.51 -38.86
CA ALA A 180 8.03 -14.52 -39.67
C ALA A 180 8.33 -15.91 -40.25
N THR A 181 8.09 -16.99 -39.50
CA THR A 181 8.28 -18.35 -40.02
C THR A 181 7.26 -18.72 -41.09
N THR A 182 5.98 -18.36 -40.90
CA THR A 182 4.95 -18.68 -41.89
C THR A 182 5.18 -17.99 -43.24
N GLU A 183 5.74 -16.78 -43.24
CA GLU A 183 6.05 -16.05 -44.48
C GLU A 183 7.22 -16.70 -45.26
N ILE A 184 8.26 -17.16 -44.55
CA ILE A 184 9.40 -17.89 -45.15
C ILE A 184 8.94 -19.23 -45.74
N ASP A 185 8.11 -19.99 -45.00
CA ASP A 185 7.61 -21.28 -45.46
C ASP A 185 6.71 -21.13 -46.70
N THR A 186 5.87 -20.09 -46.75
CA THR A 186 5.06 -19.81 -47.95
C THR A 186 5.91 -19.46 -49.17
N ALA A 187 7.00 -18.71 -49.00
CA ALA A 187 7.91 -18.33 -50.09
C ALA A 187 8.67 -19.54 -50.65
N THR A 188 9.22 -20.40 -49.79
CA THR A 188 9.90 -21.63 -50.23
C THR A 188 8.97 -22.60 -50.96
N LYS A 189 7.69 -22.67 -50.55
CA LYS A 189 6.70 -23.49 -51.24
C LYS A 189 6.34 -22.95 -52.62
N THR A 190 6.31 -21.63 -52.79
CA THR A 190 6.05 -21.01 -54.11
C THR A 190 7.22 -21.20 -55.06
N GLU A 191 8.47 -21.15 -54.56
CA GLU A 191 9.66 -21.42 -55.37
C GLU A 191 9.72 -22.87 -55.88
N MET A 192 9.39 -23.86 -55.04
CA MET A 192 9.35 -25.26 -55.47
C MET A 192 8.22 -25.57 -56.45
N GLU A 193 7.06 -24.92 -56.36
CA GLU A 193 5.95 -25.12 -57.30
C GLU A 193 6.29 -24.58 -58.71
N ILE A 194 6.99 -23.44 -58.80
CA ILE A 194 7.46 -22.85 -60.07
C ILE A 194 8.49 -23.76 -60.76
N GLU A 195 9.37 -24.43 -60.01
CA GLU A 195 10.36 -25.35 -60.59
C GLU A 195 9.73 -26.64 -61.12
N THR A 196 8.62 -27.11 -60.53
CA THR A 196 7.92 -28.32 -61.00
C THR A 196 7.06 -28.10 -62.24
N GLU A 197 6.51 -26.89 -62.45
CA GLU A 197 5.76 -26.55 -63.67
C GLU A 197 6.67 -26.32 -64.89
N ALA A 198 7.94 -25.96 -64.69
CA ALA A 198 8.89 -25.73 -65.78
C ALA A 198 9.47 -27.03 -66.40
N GLN A 199 9.17 -28.21 -65.84
CA GLN A 199 9.66 -29.51 -66.30
C GLN A 199 8.59 -30.42 -66.93
N SER A 200 7.33 -29.95 -67.03
CA SER A 200 6.24 -30.59 -67.79
C SER A 200 6.02 -29.90 -69.14
#